data_AF-A0A0M9UDB8-F1
#
_entry.id   AF-A0A0M9UDB8-F1
#
_cell.length_a   1.000
_cell.length_b   1.000
_cell.length_c   1.000
_cell.angle_alpha   90.00
_cell.angle_beta   90.00
_cell.angle_gamma   90.00
#
_symmetry.space_group_name_H-M   'P 1'
#
loop_
_entity.id
_entity.type
_entity.pdbx_description
1 polymer ?
#
loop_
_entity_poly.entity_id
_entity_poly.type
_entity_poly.pdbx_seq_one_letter_code
_entity_poly.pdbx_strand_id
1 'polypeptide(L)'
;MTATTITPSQVEWHQRPLVRWLLLGGAVLLVAAVAFALFQPITVVPRIAPSPAFVLTDQNGETLTSEDLRGGLTLITITYADCQPPCPQTDTLMRSIQEALPTIEEPVVPMRLLSISIDPRDTPERLRAYAERVGADGETWHIATGDPVQLKYALGDGFRIYYEVRDNDEIVFEPTYVLVDSIGLIRGIYQYETAQADIIRRDIQLIQDEIRNSKGAAKLVYETAHLFLCYPTY
;
A
#
# COMPACT_ATOMS: atom_id res chain seq x y z
N MET A 1 -4.87 11.79 89.74
CA MET A 1 -5.41 11.38 88.43
C MET A 1 -4.64 12.15 87.36
N THR A 2 -3.55 11.58 86.86
CA THR A 2 -2.67 12.20 85.86
C THR A 2 -3.09 11.74 84.48
N ALA A 3 -3.58 12.67 83.65
CA ALA A 3 -3.92 12.40 82.26
C ALA A 3 -2.64 12.42 81.42
N THR A 4 -2.31 11.28 80.82
CA THR A 4 -1.18 11.14 79.89
C THR A 4 -1.63 11.61 78.50
N THR A 5 -1.20 12.79 78.08
CA THR A 5 -1.37 13.27 76.69
C THR A 5 -0.44 12.53 75.76
N ILE A 6 -1.00 11.67 74.91
CA ILE A 6 -0.28 11.04 73.79
C ILE A 6 -0.15 12.08 72.68
N THR A 7 1.07 12.46 72.34
CA THR A 7 1.34 13.35 71.19
C THR A 7 1.40 12.49 69.93
N PRO A 8 0.64 12.78 68.86
CA PRO A 8 0.71 12.01 67.64
C PRO A 8 2.05 12.29 66.95
N SER A 9 2.83 11.25 66.72
CA SER A 9 4.08 11.34 65.95
C SER A 9 3.76 11.86 64.55
N GLN A 10 4.25 13.07 64.25
CA GLN A 10 4.25 13.64 62.92
C GLN A 10 5.21 12.79 62.07
N VAL A 11 4.70 11.74 61.44
CA VAL A 11 5.46 10.99 60.44
C VAL A 11 5.60 11.90 59.24
N GLU A 12 6.72 12.61 59.14
CA GLU A 12 7.07 13.44 57.99
C GLU A 12 7.49 12.55 56.82
N TRP A 13 6.51 12.00 56.10
CA TRP A 13 6.71 11.09 54.95
C TRP A 13 7.61 11.67 53.84
N HIS A 14 7.80 13.00 53.82
CA HIS A 14 8.50 13.75 52.79
C HIS A 14 10.04 13.72 52.92
N GLN A 15 10.61 13.27 54.05
CA GLN A 15 12.07 13.26 54.25
C GLN A 15 12.75 11.93 53.92
N ARG A 16 12.00 10.89 53.51
CA ARG A 16 12.60 9.59 53.16
C ARG A 16 13.17 9.66 51.74
N PRO A 17 14.49 9.47 51.55
CA PRO A 17 15.12 9.58 50.22
C PRO A 17 14.46 8.65 49.19
N LEU A 18 13.93 7.51 49.64
CA LEU A 18 13.17 6.56 48.83
C LEU A 18 11.92 7.16 48.18
N VAL A 19 11.17 8.03 48.87
CA VAL A 19 9.95 8.66 48.31
C VAL A 19 10.31 9.63 47.19
N ARG A 20 11.41 10.37 47.32
CA ARG A 20 11.93 11.26 46.26
C ARG A 20 12.36 10.47 45.02
N TRP A 21 13.07 9.36 45.19
CA TRP A 21 13.47 8.50 44.08
C TRP A 21 12.27 7.85 43.40
N LEU A 22 11.25 7.45 44.15
CA LEU A 22 10.00 6.92 43.58
C LEU A 22 9.24 7.99 42.78
N LEU A 23 9.15 9.23 43.27
CA LEU A 23 8.52 10.33 42.54
C LEU A 23 9.29 10.71 41.27
N LEU A 24 10.63 10.78 41.33
CA LEU A 24 11.47 11.03 40.15
C LEU A 24 11.37 9.91 39.13
N GLY A 25 11.41 8.64 39.56
CA GLY A 25 11.23 7.49 38.68
C GLY A 25 9.86 7.48 38.02
N GLY A 26 8.80 7.78 38.78
CA GLY A 26 7.44 7.92 38.25
C GLY A 26 7.31 9.05 37.23
N ALA A 27 7.93 10.21 37.48
CA ALA A 27 7.93 11.34 36.54
C ALA A 27 8.68 11.01 35.24
N VAL A 28 9.83 10.33 35.31
CA VAL A 28 10.58 9.89 34.12
C VAL A 28 9.77 8.88 33.30
N LEU A 29 9.12 7.91 33.96
CA LEU A 29 8.25 6.95 33.27
C LEU A 29 7.05 7.63 32.61
N LEU A 30 6.44 8.61 33.28
CA LEU A 30 5.34 9.39 32.73
C LEU A 30 5.79 10.20 31.51
N VAL A 31 6.93 10.89 31.58
CA VAL A 31 7.50 11.65 30.45
C VAL A 31 7.85 10.73 29.30
N ALA A 32 8.43 9.55 29.57
CA ALA A 32 8.74 8.56 28.54
C ALA A 32 7.46 8.00 27.89
N ALA A 33 6.40 7.73 28.66
CA ALA A 33 5.12 7.27 28.14
C ALA A 33 4.41 8.35 27.31
N VAL A 34 4.42 9.60 27.77
CA VAL A 34 3.89 10.75 27.02
C VAL A 34 4.72 10.99 25.76
N ALA A 35 6.04 10.93 25.85
CA ALA A 35 6.92 11.01 24.69
C ALA A 35 6.61 9.87 23.70
N PHE A 36 6.50 8.62 24.14
CA PHE A 36 6.15 7.50 23.26
C PHE A 36 4.74 7.64 22.64
N ALA A 37 3.77 8.17 23.39
CA ALA A 37 2.42 8.44 22.89
C ALA A 37 2.38 9.60 21.87
N LEU A 38 3.23 10.62 22.05
CA LEU A 38 3.35 11.77 21.14
C LEU A 38 4.26 11.48 19.94
N PHE A 39 5.27 10.62 20.11
CA PHE A 39 6.26 10.20 19.12
C PHE A 39 6.02 8.74 18.73
N GLN A 40 4.79 8.43 18.31
CA GLN A 40 4.50 7.13 17.69
C GLN A 40 5.48 6.90 16.53
N PRO A 41 6.00 5.68 16.34
CA PRO A 41 6.88 5.39 15.21
C PRO A 41 6.15 5.66 13.91
N ILE A 42 6.78 6.44 13.02
CA ILE A 42 6.22 6.70 11.70
C ILE A 42 6.24 5.37 10.92
N THR A 43 5.07 4.92 10.53
CA THR A 43 4.92 3.77 9.64
C THR A 43 4.98 4.25 8.20
N VAL A 44 5.88 3.65 7.40
CA VAL A 44 5.97 3.88 5.96
C VAL A 44 5.91 2.57 5.21
N VAL A 45 5.40 2.62 3.99
CA VAL A 45 5.44 1.49 3.05
C VAL A 45 6.81 1.46 2.36
N PRO A 46 7.43 0.29 2.12
CA PRO A 46 8.73 0.19 1.46
C PRO A 46 8.81 0.89 0.10
N ARG A 47 10.02 1.25 -0.31
CA ARG A 47 10.37 1.66 -1.68
C ARG A 47 11.20 0.53 -2.30
N ILE A 48 10.55 -0.34 -3.07
CA ILE A 48 11.13 -1.62 -3.52
C ILE A 48 12.05 -1.40 -4.71
N ALA A 49 11.52 -0.83 -5.79
CA ALA A 49 12.22 -0.62 -7.05
C ALA A 49 11.49 0.41 -7.92
N PRO A 50 12.14 1.01 -8.93
CA PRO A 50 11.44 1.76 -9.97
C PRO A 50 10.47 0.86 -10.75
N SER A 51 9.29 1.40 -11.08
CA SER A 51 8.36 0.76 -12.01
C SER A 51 8.93 0.80 -13.44
N PRO A 52 8.78 -0.28 -14.22
CA PRO A 52 9.25 -0.32 -15.61
C PRO A 52 8.50 0.67 -16.49
N ALA A 53 9.15 1.11 -17.56
CA ALA A 53 8.47 1.84 -18.63
C ALA A 53 7.61 0.90 -19.48
N PHE A 54 6.43 1.34 -19.86
CA PHE A 54 5.54 0.62 -20.76
C PHE A 54 4.66 1.57 -21.58
N VAL A 55 4.18 1.06 -22.71
CA VAL A 55 3.19 1.70 -23.58
C VAL A 55 2.11 0.67 -23.87
N LEU A 56 0.88 0.99 -23.47
CA LEU A 56 -0.29 0.13 -23.60
C LEU A 56 -1.36 0.84 -24.42
N THR A 57 -2.34 0.07 -24.86
CA THR A 57 -3.60 0.54 -25.43
C THR A 57 -4.73 0.08 -24.52
N ASP A 58 -5.53 1.02 -24.03
CA ASP A 58 -6.62 0.73 -23.10
C ASP A 58 -7.88 0.20 -23.83
N GLN A 59 -8.93 -0.11 -23.05
CA GLN A 59 -10.21 -0.59 -23.58
C GLN A 59 -10.95 0.44 -24.45
N ASN A 60 -10.56 1.71 -24.41
CA ASN A 60 -11.10 2.77 -25.27
C ASN A 60 -10.30 2.94 -26.57
N GLY A 61 -9.18 2.23 -26.70
CA GLY A 61 -8.25 2.38 -27.82
C GLY A 61 -7.28 3.55 -27.62
N GLU A 62 -7.22 4.12 -26.43
CA GLU A 62 -6.33 5.23 -26.08
C GLU A 62 -4.96 4.70 -25.66
N THR A 63 -3.91 5.47 -25.94
CA THR A 63 -2.56 5.13 -25.48
C THR A 63 -2.43 5.44 -24.00
N LEU A 64 -1.96 4.47 -23.22
CA LEU A 64 -1.69 4.60 -21.79
C LEU A 64 -0.22 4.23 -21.52
N THR A 65 0.55 5.16 -20.97
CA THR A 65 1.96 4.96 -20.66
C THR A 65 2.22 4.95 -19.15
N SER A 66 3.37 4.42 -18.74
CA SER A 66 3.82 4.51 -17.34
C SER A 66 3.97 5.96 -16.86
N GLU A 67 4.25 6.91 -17.76
CA GLU A 67 4.38 8.33 -17.43
C GLU A 67 3.02 8.99 -17.15
N ASP A 68 1.94 8.55 -17.83
CA ASP A 68 0.58 9.05 -17.61
C ASP A 68 0.05 8.68 -16.21
N LEU A 69 0.62 7.63 -15.60
CA LEU A 69 0.27 7.19 -14.25
C LEU A 69 0.96 8.01 -13.16
N ARG A 70 2.01 8.78 -13.49
CA ARG A 70 2.69 9.63 -12.51
C ARG A 70 1.75 10.67 -11.92
N GLY A 71 2.09 11.15 -10.73
CA GLY A 71 1.24 12.04 -9.94
C GLY A 71 0.05 11.35 -9.28
N GLY A 72 -0.13 10.03 -9.47
CA GLY A 72 -1.15 9.23 -8.79
C GLY A 72 -0.60 7.88 -8.32
N LEU A 73 -1.33 7.22 -7.42
CA LEU A 73 -1.06 5.83 -7.07
C LEU A 73 -1.72 4.93 -8.11
N THR A 74 -1.09 3.80 -8.45
CA THR A 74 -1.69 2.80 -9.34
C THR A 74 -1.55 1.40 -8.76
N LEU A 75 -2.65 0.66 -8.65
CA LEU A 75 -2.62 -0.78 -8.40
C LEU A 75 -2.70 -1.52 -9.73
N ILE A 76 -1.66 -2.29 -10.03
CA ILE A 76 -1.49 -3.01 -11.30
C ILE A 76 -1.69 -4.50 -11.07
N THR A 77 -2.42 -5.17 -11.96
CA THR A 77 -2.52 -6.63 -12.00
C THR A 77 -2.50 -7.14 -13.44
N ILE A 78 -2.36 -8.45 -13.63
CA ILE A 78 -2.45 -9.09 -14.95
C ILE A 78 -3.76 -9.87 -15.09
N THR A 79 -4.27 -9.97 -16.32
CA THR A 79 -5.48 -10.70 -16.66
C THR A 79 -5.50 -11.10 -18.14
N TYR A 80 -6.59 -11.68 -18.63
CA TYR A 80 -6.92 -11.81 -20.05
C TYR A 80 -8.44 -12.00 -20.24
N ALA A 81 -9.01 -11.56 -21.37
CA ALA A 81 -10.46 -11.49 -21.54
C ALA A 81 -11.15 -12.86 -21.63
N ASP A 82 -10.45 -13.90 -22.07
CA ASP A 82 -10.96 -15.28 -22.16
C ASP A 82 -10.74 -16.10 -20.89
N CYS A 83 -10.33 -15.48 -19.78
CA CYS A 83 -10.13 -16.17 -18.51
C CYS A 83 -11.47 -16.73 -17.99
N GLN A 84 -11.70 -18.03 -18.22
CA GLN A 84 -12.86 -18.76 -17.71
C GLN A 84 -12.49 -19.45 -16.39
N PRO A 85 -13.43 -19.58 -15.44
CA PRO A 85 -13.20 -20.38 -14.23
C PRO A 85 -12.62 -21.76 -14.58
N PRO A 86 -11.55 -22.23 -13.92
CA PRO A 86 -11.08 -21.84 -12.58
C PRO A 86 -9.97 -20.77 -12.57
N CYS A 87 -10.02 -19.77 -13.45
CA CYS A 87 -9.12 -18.62 -13.38
C CYS A 87 -9.03 -17.97 -11.99
N PRO A 88 -7.84 -17.50 -11.59
CA PRO A 88 -7.68 -16.73 -10.37
C PRO A 88 -8.50 -15.44 -10.48
N GLN A 89 -9.32 -15.17 -9.45
CA GLN A 89 -10.25 -14.03 -9.44
C GLN A 89 -9.52 -12.71 -9.11
N THR A 90 -8.60 -12.27 -9.97
CA THR A 90 -7.91 -10.98 -9.80
C THR A 90 -8.89 -9.81 -9.75
N ASP A 91 -9.91 -9.88 -10.59
CA ASP A 91 -10.93 -8.84 -10.73
C ASP A 91 -11.77 -8.62 -9.46
N THR A 92 -11.98 -9.66 -8.65
CA THR A 92 -12.77 -9.54 -7.41
C THR A 92 -12.08 -8.59 -6.43
N LEU A 93 -10.75 -8.71 -6.28
CA LEU A 93 -10.00 -7.81 -5.42
C LEU A 93 -9.96 -6.40 -6.00
N MET A 94 -9.71 -6.28 -7.30
CA MET A 94 -9.69 -4.97 -7.98
C MET A 94 -11.02 -4.23 -7.81
N ARG A 95 -12.16 -4.93 -7.98
CA ARG A 95 -13.49 -4.38 -7.75
C ARG A 95 -13.68 -3.96 -6.29
N SER A 96 -13.27 -4.79 -5.33
CA SER A 96 -13.35 -4.45 -3.91
C SER A 96 -12.54 -3.20 -3.56
N ILE A 97 -11.36 -3.03 -4.16
CA ILE A 97 -10.57 -1.80 -4.00
C ILE A 97 -11.30 -0.63 -4.64
N GLN A 98 -11.79 -0.75 -5.89
CA GLN A 98 -12.53 0.30 -6.60
C GLN A 98 -13.69 0.83 -5.75
N GLU A 99 -14.54 -0.07 -5.23
CA GLU A 99 -15.69 0.27 -4.39
C GLU A 99 -15.30 0.96 -3.09
N ALA A 100 -14.08 0.68 -2.59
CA ALA A 100 -13.57 1.28 -1.36
C ALA A 100 -12.87 2.64 -1.58
N LEU A 101 -12.45 3.00 -2.81
CA LEU A 101 -11.74 4.26 -3.06
C LEU A 101 -12.52 5.50 -2.60
N PRO A 102 -13.84 5.62 -2.80
CA PRO A 102 -14.61 6.76 -2.29
C PRO A 102 -14.60 6.91 -0.76
N THR A 103 -14.22 5.86 -0.01
CA THR A 103 -14.13 5.90 1.45
C THR A 103 -12.81 6.50 1.95
N ILE A 104 -11.85 6.76 1.06
CA ILE A 104 -10.60 7.43 1.40
C ILE A 104 -10.87 8.93 1.46
N GLU A 105 -10.95 9.49 2.66
CA GLU A 105 -11.18 10.92 2.86
C GLU A 105 -9.97 11.75 2.37
N GLU A 106 -10.23 12.65 1.42
CA GLU A 106 -9.28 13.64 0.89
C GLU A 106 -7.94 13.05 0.39
N PRO A 107 -7.94 12.19 -0.64
CA PRO A 107 -6.71 11.68 -1.19
C PRO A 107 -5.83 12.83 -1.70
N VAL A 108 -4.55 12.83 -1.32
CA VAL A 108 -3.58 13.86 -1.73
C VAL A 108 -3.22 13.71 -3.20
N VAL A 109 -3.21 12.46 -3.69
CA VAL A 109 -3.01 12.09 -5.09
C VAL A 109 -4.09 11.11 -5.53
N PRO A 110 -4.53 11.12 -6.80
CA PRO A 110 -5.54 10.19 -7.30
C PRO A 110 -5.06 8.73 -7.20
N MET A 111 -6.02 7.80 -7.09
CA MET A 111 -5.77 6.36 -7.16
C MET A 111 -6.32 5.82 -8.48
N ARG A 112 -5.55 4.95 -9.13
CA ARG A 112 -5.92 4.27 -10.38
C ARG A 112 -5.77 2.77 -10.23
N LEU A 113 -6.54 2.04 -11.00
CA LEU A 113 -6.50 0.60 -11.11
C LEU A 113 -6.18 0.24 -12.57
N LEU A 114 -5.24 -0.66 -12.78
CA LEU A 114 -4.81 -1.08 -14.11
C LEU A 114 -4.72 -2.60 -14.19
N SER A 115 -5.61 -3.21 -14.97
CA SER A 115 -5.50 -4.62 -15.34
C SER A 115 -4.85 -4.72 -16.71
N ILE A 116 -3.69 -5.38 -16.79
CA ILE A 116 -2.94 -5.57 -18.03
C ILE A 116 -3.31 -6.93 -18.61
N SER A 117 -3.92 -6.95 -19.80
CA SER A 117 -4.12 -8.18 -20.54
C SER A 117 -2.80 -8.69 -21.11
N ILE A 118 -2.50 -9.96 -20.86
CA ILE A 118 -1.31 -10.67 -21.39
C ILE A 118 -1.63 -11.52 -22.62
N ASP A 119 -2.89 -11.55 -23.06
CA ASP A 119 -3.29 -12.28 -24.26
C ASP A 119 -3.16 -11.38 -25.52
N PRO A 120 -2.30 -11.73 -26.50
CA PRO A 120 -2.14 -10.97 -27.73
C PRO A 120 -3.41 -10.91 -28.59
N ARG A 121 -4.40 -11.78 -28.35
CA ARG A 121 -5.67 -11.84 -29.07
C ARG A 121 -6.67 -10.81 -28.56
N ASP A 122 -6.41 -10.20 -27.40
CA ASP A 122 -7.31 -9.21 -26.84
C ASP A 122 -7.15 -7.86 -27.54
N THR A 123 -8.23 -7.46 -28.23
CA THR A 123 -8.36 -6.14 -28.84
C THR A 123 -9.06 -5.17 -27.88
N PRO A 124 -8.97 -3.84 -28.08
CA PRO A 124 -9.71 -2.88 -27.27
C PRO A 124 -11.21 -3.19 -27.16
N GLU A 125 -11.83 -3.72 -28.21
CA GLU A 125 -13.24 -4.13 -28.19
C GLU A 125 -13.50 -5.30 -27.23
N ARG A 126 -12.62 -6.30 -27.23
CA ARG A 126 -12.69 -7.43 -26.30
C ARG A 126 -12.46 -6.99 -24.87
N LEU A 127 -11.49 -6.09 -24.66
CA LEU A 127 -11.21 -5.51 -23.35
C LEU A 127 -12.37 -4.66 -22.84
N ARG A 128 -13.09 -3.95 -23.70
CA ARG A 128 -14.28 -3.18 -23.30
C ARG A 128 -15.41 -4.08 -22.83
N ALA A 129 -15.72 -5.13 -23.59
CA ALA A 129 -16.71 -6.13 -23.18
C ALA A 129 -16.29 -6.84 -21.87
N TYR A 130 -14.99 -7.07 -21.69
CA TYR A 130 -14.44 -7.61 -20.46
C TYR A 130 -14.57 -6.64 -19.28
N ALA A 131 -14.24 -5.36 -19.48
CA ALA A 131 -14.38 -4.28 -18.49
C ALA A 131 -15.81 -4.19 -17.94
N GLU A 132 -16.81 -4.20 -18.83
CA GLU A 132 -18.22 -4.23 -18.44
C GLU A 132 -18.57 -5.47 -17.60
N ARG A 133 -18.05 -6.64 -17.98
CA ARG A 133 -18.28 -7.90 -17.25
C ARG A 133 -17.67 -7.88 -15.85
N VAL A 134 -16.52 -7.22 -15.69
CA VAL A 134 -15.82 -7.14 -14.40
C VAL A 134 -16.14 -5.87 -13.60
N GLY A 135 -16.96 -4.97 -14.14
CA GLY A 135 -17.34 -3.73 -13.47
C GLY A 135 -16.20 -2.70 -13.37
N ALA A 136 -15.23 -2.75 -14.28
CA ALA A 136 -14.24 -1.69 -14.44
C ALA A 136 -14.93 -0.47 -15.05
N ASP A 137 -14.86 0.67 -14.35
CA ASP A 137 -15.59 1.90 -14.71
C ASP A 137 -15.02 2.64 -15.93
N GLY A 138 -13.78 2.31 -16.31
CA GLY A 138 -13.06 2.96 -17.41
C GLY A 138 -12.57 4.39 -17.12
N GLU A 139 -12.74 4.87 -15.89
CA GLU A 139 -12.25 6.17 -15.41
C GLU A 139 -11.18 6.00 -14.32
N THR A 140 -11.46 5.13 -13.35
CA THR A 140 -10.58 4.78 -12.25
C THR A 140 -9.87 3.46 -12.55
N TRP A 141 -10.61 2.51 -13.14
CA TRP A 141 -10.12 1.18 -13.49
C TRP A 141 -10.07 0.99 -15.00
N HIS A 142 -8.85 0.98 -15.52
CA HIS A 142 -8.56 0.72 -16.93
C HIS A 142 -8.15 -0.74 -17.12
N ILE A 143 -8.49 -1.27 -18.29
CA ILE A 143 -7.99 -2.56 -18.77
C ILE A 143 -7.26 -2.30 -20.06
N ALA A 144 -5.98 -2.66 -20.11
CA ALA A 144 -5.12 -2.33 -21.23
C ALA A 144 -4.31 -3.53 -21.71
N THR A 145 -3.91 -3.52 -22.96
CA THR A 145 -3.02 -4.52 -23.57
C THR A 145 -1.85 -3.82 -24.27
N GLY A 146 -0.88 -4.57 -24.77
CA GLY A 146 0.29 -4.01 -25.42
C GLY A 146 1.00 -5.01 -26.31
N ASP A 147 2.13 -4.57 -26.87
CA ASP A 147 2.99 -5.46 -27.62
C ASP A 147 3.48 -6.62 -26.73
N PRO A 148 3.31 -7.89 -27.14
CA PRO A 148 3.63 -9.04 -26.28
C PRO A 148 5.09 -9.11 -25.85
N VAL A 149 6.02 -8.63 -26.69
CA VAL A 149 7.45 -8.62 -26.37
C VAL A 149 7.72 -7.56 -25.30
N GLN A 150 7.17 -6.35 -25.47
CA GLN A 150 7.30 -5.28 -24.48
C GLN A 150 6.66 -5.65 -23.14
N LEU A 151 5.45 -6.23 -23.18
CA LEU A 151 4.75 -6.70 -21.98
C LEU A 151 5.57 -7.73 -21.22
N LYS A 152 6.17 -8.71 -21.91
CA LYS A 152 7.00 -9.73 -21.26
C LYS A 152 8.18 -9.12 -20.49
N TYR A 153 8.85 -8.11 -21.04
CA TYR A 153 9.94 -7.41 -20.36
C TYR A 153 9.44 -6.57 -19.18
N ALA A 154 8.37 -5.79 -19.37
CA ALA A 154 7.81 -4.97 -18.30
C ALA A 154 7.32 -5.83 -17.13
N LEU A 155 6.62 -6.93 -17.41
CA LEU A 155 6.08 -7.83 -16.40
C LEU A 155 7.21 -8.62 -15.71
N GLY A 156 8.08 -9.28 -16.47
CA GLY A 156 9.12 -10.15 -15.92
C GLY A 156 10.23 -9.40 -15.20
N ASP A 157 10.91 -8.49 -15.89
CA ASP A 157 12.09 -7.80 -15.34
C ASP A 157 11.69 -6.64 -14.42
N GLY A 158 10.61 -5.93 -14.75
CA GLY A 158 10.16 -4.77 -13.99
C GLY A 158 9.28 -5.13 -12.81
N PHE A 159 8.13 -5.74 -13.09
CA PHE A 159 7.13 -6.06 -12.06
C PHE A 159 7.35 -7.39 -11.34
N ARG A 160 8.26 -8.24 -11.84
CA ARG A 160 8.52 -9.59 -11.32
C ARG A 160 7.28 -10.49 -11.37
N ILE A 161 6.43 -10.27 -12.37
CA ILE A 161 5.23 -11.06 -12.64
C ILE A 161 5.56 -12.03 -13.78
N TYR A 162 5.23 -13.30 -13.58
CA TYR A 162 5.50 -14.37 -14.53
C TYR A 162 4.20 -15.05 -14.96
N TYR A 163 4.15 -15.46 -16.22
CA TYR A 163 3.06 -16.22 -16.79
C TYR A 163 3.61 -17.21 -17.82
N GLU A 164 2.85 -18.28 -18.05
CA GLU A 164 3.17 -19.33 -19.00
C GLU A 164 2.03 -19.47 -20.00
N VAL A 165 2.38 -19.66 -21.27
CA VAL A 165 1.43 -20.01 -22.33
C VAL A 165 1.65 -21.48 -22.67
N ARG A 166 0.62 -22.31 -22.50
CA ARG A 166 0.64 -23.75 -22.78
C ARG A 166 0.33 -24.01 -24.26
N ASP A 167 0.59 -25.25 -24.71
CA ASP A 167 0.39 -25.68 -26.11
C ASP A 167 -1.05 -25.52 -26.64
N ASN A 168 -2.04 -25.43 -25.75
CA ASN A 168 -3.45 -25.22 -26.04
C ASN A 168 -3.87 -23.73 -26.00
N ASP A 169 -2.91 -22.81 -26.05
CA ASP A 169 -3.10 -21.36 -25.86
C ASP A 169 -3.72 -20.96 -24.50
N GLU A 170 -3.67 -21.86 -23.51
CA GLU A 170 -4.06 -21.57 -22.13
C GLU A 170 -2.95 -20.76 -21.47
N ILE A 171 -3.33 -19.63 -20.87
CA ILE A 171 -2.42 -18.76 -20.16
C ILE A 171 -2.58 -19.02 -18.67
N VAL A 172 -1.47 -19.41 -18.03
CA VAL A 172 -1.43 -19.68 -16.59
C VAL A 172 -0.54 -18.66 -15.93
N PHE A 173 -1.04 -18.03 -14.88
CA PHE A 173 -0.31 -17.04 -14.12
C PHE A 173 -0.71 -17.10 -12.65
N GLU A 174 0.20 -16.66 -11.78
CA GLU A 174 -0.12 -16.45 -10.38
C GLU A 174 -0.66 -15.03 -10.20
N PRO A 175 -1.87 -14.86 -9.64
CA PRO A 175 -2.43 -13.53 -9.46
C PRO A 175 -1.56 -12.71 -8.51
N THR A 176 -1.06 -11.61 -9.06
CA THR A 176 -0.14 -10.68 -8.40
C THR A 176 -0.68 -9.26 -8.57
N TYR A 177 -0.55 -8.46 -7.51
CA TYR A 177 -0.91 -7.04 -7.51
C TYR A 177 0.32 -6.22 -7.15
N VAL A 178 0.57 -5.15 -7.90
CA VAL A 178 1.71 -4.26 -7.68
C VAL A 178 1.19 -2.85 -7.41
N LEU A 179 1.54 -2.31 -6.25
CA LEU A 179 1.22 -0.93 -5.90
C LEU A 179 2.39 -0.02 -6.30
N VAL A 180 2.13 0.92 -7.21
CA VAL A 180 3.09 1.91 -7.69
C VAL A 180 2.67 3.30 -7.19
N ASP A 181 3.63 4.09 -6.71
CA ASP A 181 3.35 5.43 -6.20
C ASP A 181 3.43 6.54 -7.26
N SER A 182 3.12 7.77 -6.82
CA SER A 182 3.07 8.97 -7.66
C SER A 182 4.37 9.35 -8.37
N ILE A 183 5.52 8.82 -7.94
CA ILE A 183 6.81 9.07 -8.59
C ILE A 183 7.31 7.87 -9.40
N GLY A 184 6.51 6.80 -9.48
CA GLY A 184 6.84 5.60 -10.24
C GLY A 184 7.69 4.59 -9.47
N LEU A 185 7.62 4.55 -8.13
CA LEU A 185 8.24 3.50 -7.33
C LEU A 185 7.23 2.41 -6.97
N ILE A 186 7.65 1.15 -7.10
CA ILE A 186 6.93 0.00 -6.56
C ILE A 186 7.02 0.06 -5.03
N ARG A 187 5.86 0.09 -4.38
CA ARG A 187 5.70 0.16 -2.93
C ARG A 187 5.26 -1.16 -2.31
N GLY A 188 4.58 -2.01 -3.08
CA GLY A 188 4.12 -3.32 -2.63
C GLY A 188 3.95 -4.29 -3.79
N ILE A 189 4.22 -5.56 -3.52
CA ILE A 189 3.94 -6.70 -4.41
C ILE A 189 3.15 -7.70 -3.56
N TYR A 190 1.89 -7.95 -3.94
CA TYR A 190 0.96 -8.79 -3.19
C TYR A 190 0.62 -10.02 -4.02
N GLN A 191 1.00 -11.21 -3.55
CA GLN A 191 0.70 -12.49 -4.19
C GLN A 191 -0.63 -13.05 -3.67
N TYR A 192 -1.24 -14.00 -4.39
CA TYR A 192 -2.59 -14.52 -4.10
C TYR A 192 -2.89 -14.76 -2.61
N GLU A 193 -1.98 -15.41 -1.90
CA GLU A 193 -2.15 -15.79 -0.48
C GLU A 193 -2.12 -14.59 0.47
N THR A 194 -1.43 -13.52 0.09
CA THR A 194 -1.21 -12.30 0.89
C THR A 194 -2.04 -11.11 0.42
N ALA A 195 -2.63 -11.20 -0.77
CA ALA A 195 -3.43 -10.15 -1.40
C ALA A 195 -4.81 -10.02 -0.73
N GLN A 196 -4.85 -9.32 0.40
CA GLN A 196 -6.07 -8.96 1.13
C GLN A 196 -6.40 -7.48 0.89
N ALA A 197 -7.67 -7.18 0.62
CA ALA A 197 -8.12 -5.82 0.35
C ALA A 197 -7.73 -4.86 1.48
N ASP A 198 -7.85 -5.29 2.74
CA ASP A 198 -7.52 -4.48 3.91
C ASP A 198 -6.04 -4.12 4.00
N ILE A 199 -5.14 -5.03 3.60
CA ILE A 199 -3.70 -4.77 3.57
C ILE A 199 -3.38 -3.72 2.51
N ILE A 200 -3.89 -3.90 1.29
CA ILE A 200 -3.66 -2.96 0.19
C ILE A 200 -4.25 -1.58 0.52
N ARG A 201 -5.46 -1.53 1.08
CA ARG A 201 -6.11 -0.26 1.50
C ARG A 201 -5.30 0.45 2.57
N ARG A 202 -4.82 -0.27 3.59
CA ARG A 202 -3.96 0.29 4.63
C ARG A 202 -2.68 0.87 4.02
N ASP A 203 -2.03 0.14 3.12
CA ASP A 203 -0.78 0.58 2.50
C ASP A 203 -1.01 1.81 1.59
N ILE A 204 -2.14 1.87 0.86
CA ILE A 204 -2.57 3.07 0.12
C ILE A 204 -2.72 4.26 1.07
N GLN A 205 -3.40 4.10 2.21
CA GLN A 205 -3.57 5.17 3.20
C GLN A 205 -2.23 5.63 3.78
N LEU A 206 -1.33 4.70 4.12
CA LEU A 206 -0.01 5.04 4.63
C LEU A 206 0.82 5.85 3.62
N ILE A 207 0.73 5.53 2.32
CA ILE A 207 1.41 6.31 1.28
C ILE A 207 0.77 7.70 1.12
N GLN A 208 -0.56 7.80 1.17
CA GLN A 208 -1.25 9.10 1.14
C GLN A 208 -0.84 9.98 2.33
N ASP A 209 -0.74 9.40 3.52
CA ASP A 209 -0.28 10.09 4.73
C ASP A 209 1.19 10.48 4.65
N GLU A 210 2.06 9.61 4.11
CA GLU A 210 3.46 9.96 3.81
C GLU A 210 3.54 11.19 2.90
N ILE A 211 2.81 11.19 1.77
CA ILE A 211 2.80 12.31 0.82
C ILE A 211 2.25 13.59 1.49
N ARG A 212 1.18 13.46 2.29
CA ARG A 212 0.56 14.58 3.01
C ARG A 212 1.51 15.26 3.99
N ASN A 213 2.22 14.44 4.78
CA ASN A 213 2.98 14.85 5.95
C ASN A 213 4.47 15.06 5.67
N SER A 214 5.00 14.60 4.53
CA SER A 214 6.40 14.79 4.11
C SER A 214 6.67 16.21 3.61
N LYS A 215 6.52 17.19 4.52
CA LYS A 215 6.72 18.63 4.28
C LYS A 215 7.69 19.22 5.30
N GLY A 216 8.48 20.22 4.88
CA GLY A 216 9.42 20.91 5.76
C GLY A 216 10.39 19.97 6.48
N ALA A 217 10.56 20.13 7.79
CA ALA A 217 11.43 19.28 8.60
C ALA A 217 10.93 17.82 8.72
N ALA A 218 9.62 17.58 8.63
CA ALA A 218 9.05 16.24 8.71
C ALA A 218 9.47 15.35 7.53
N LYS A 219 9.76 15.95 6.37
CA LYS A 219 10.31 15.22 5.22
C LYS A 219 11.56 14.41 5.58
N LEU A 220 12.47 14.99 6.34
CA LEU A 220 13.70 14.30 6.77
C LEU A 220 13.38 13.07 7.62
N VAL A 221 12.34 13.14 8.46
CA VAL A 221 11.92 12.02 9.31
C VAL A 221 11.34 10.88 8.46
N TYR A 222 10.48 11.20 7.48
CA TYR A 222 9.96 10.21 6.54
C TYR A 222 11.06 9.55 5.71
N GLU A 223 11.96 10.34 5.11
CA GLU A 223 13.09 9.79 4.33
C GLU A 223 14.02 8.92 5.19
N THR A 224 14.22 9.31 6.46
CA THR A 224 14.97 8.51 7.44
C THR A 224 14.25 7.20 7.71
N ALA A 225 12.92 7.19 7.86
CA ALA A 225 12.16 5.98 8.12
C ALA A 225 12.37 4.90 7.03
N HIS A 226 12.46 5.30 5.75
CA HIS A 226 12.76 4.36 4.65
C HIS A 226 14.17 3.76 4.71
N LEU A 227 15.12 4.36 5.45
CA LEU A 227 16.48 3.84 5.61
C LEU A 227 16.61 2.86 6.78
N PHE A 228 15.79 3.03 7.83
CA PHE A 228 15.98 2.32 9.11
C PHE A 228 14.93 1.24 9.39
N LEU A 229 13.82 1.21 8.64
CA LEU A 229 12.82 0.15 8.78
C LEU A 229 13.26 -1.09 8.02
N CYS A 230 13.52 -2.18 8.75
CA CYS A 230 13.58 -3.50 8.18
C CYS A 230 12.16 -3.88 7.74
N TYR A 231 11.91 -3.82 6.43
CA TYR A 231 10.66 -4.32 5.87
C TYR A 231 10.69 -5.85 5.94
N PRO A 232 9.73 -6.50 6.62
CA PRO A 232 9.54 -7.92 6.44
C PRO A 232 9.20 -8.15 4.97
N THR A 233 10.01 -8.95 4.28
CA THR A 233 9.63 -9.50 2.98
C THR A 233 8.48 -10.47 3.23
N TYR A 234 7.26 -10.09 2.85
CA TYR A 234 6.11 -10.99 2.85
C TYR A 234 6.25 -12.03 1.75
#